data_AF-A0A2D3VYE4-F1
#
_entry.id   AF-A0A2D3VYE4-F1
#
_cell.length_a   1.000
_cell.length_b   1.000
_cell.length_c   1.000
_cell.angle_alpha   90.00
_cell.angle_beta   90.00
_cell.angle_gamma   90.00
#
_symmetry.space_group_name_H-M   'P 1'
#
loop_
_entity.id
_entity.type
_entity.pdbx_description
1 polymer ?
#
loop_
_entity_poly.entity_id
_entity_poly.type
_entity_poly.pdbx_seq_one_letter_code
_entity_poly.pdbx_strand_id
1 'polypeptide(L)' 'MHTLKAVNLQKKIKNLEIVRGMSLEVSSGEVVGLLGPNGAGKT' A
#
# COMPACT_ATOMS: atom_id res chain seq x y z
N MET A 1 -21.09 -6.26 2.40
CA MET A 1 -19.76 -6.61 2.92
C MET A 1 -18.85 -5.41 2.71
N HIS A 2 -17.95 -5.11 3.65
CA HIS A 2 -17.05 -3.96 3.56
C HIS A 2 -15.74 -4.36 2.88
N THR A 3 -15.15 -3.41 2.17
CA THR A 3 -13.91 -3.60 1.42
C THR A 3 -13.03 -2.37 1.59
N LEU A 4 -11.77 -2.57 1.92
CA LEU A 4 -10.75 -1.52 1.88
C LEU A 4 -10.10 -1.52 0.49
N LYS A 5 -10.05 -0.37 -0.18
CA LYS A 5 -9.38 -0.22 -1.47
C LYS A 5 -8.36 0.92 -1.44
N ALA A 6 -7.20 0.68 -2.02
CA ALA A 6 -6.29 1.71 -2.48
C ALA A 6 -6.19 1.61 -4.00
N VAL A 7 -6.33 2.72 -4.72
CA VAL A 7 -6.27 2.75 -6.18
C VAL A 7 -5.21 3.75 -6.60
N ASN A 8 -4.22 3.27 -7.35
CA ASN A 8 -3.09 4.07 -7.84
C ASN A 8 -2.45 4.94 -6.74
N LEU A 9 -2.28 4.37 -5.55
CA LEU A 9 -1.70 5.05 -4.40
C LEU A 9 -0.25 5.44 -4.72
N GLN A 10 0.04 6.73 -4.58
CA GLN A 10 1.36 7.29 -4.78
C GLN A 10 1.77 8.07 -3.55
N LYS A 11 3.04 8.00 -3.19
CA LYS A 11 3.59 8.79 -2.10
C LYS A 11 5.02 9.17 -2.38
N LYS A 12 5.28 10.47 -2.26
CA LYS A 12 6.60 11.08 -2.32
C LYS A 12 6.92 11.75 -0.99
N ILE A 13 8.15 11.58 -0.51
CA ILE A 13 8.71 12.31 0.63
C ILE A 13 9.99 12.99 0.15
N LYS A 14 10.03 14.32 0.28
CA LYS A 14 11.08 15.16 -0.35
C LYS A 14 11.20 14.82 -1.84
N ASN A 15 12.35 14.32 -2.28
CA ASN A 15 12.64 13.95 -3.66
C ASN A 15 12.51 12.46 -3.94
N LEU A 16 12.13 11.65 -2.95
CA LEU A 16 12.03 10.19 -3.07
C LEU A 16 10.58 9.75 -3.21
N GLU A 17 10.28 9.02 -4.28
CA GLU A 17 9.00 8.34 -4.46
C GLU A 17 9.05 6.97 -3.74
N ILE A 18 8.27 6.85 -2.66
CA ILE A 18 8.25 5.70 -1.76
C ILE A 18 7.11 4.72 -2.04
N VAL A 19 6.04 5.18 -2.70
CA VAL A 19 4.96 4.32 -3.23
C VAL A 19 4.68 4.77 -4.66
N ARG A 20 4.73 3.84 -5.62
CA ARG A 20 4.72 4.10 -7.06
C ARG A 20 3.47 3.53 -7.74
N GLY A 21 2.31 4.14 -7.50
CA GLY A 21 1.07 3.80 -8.19
C GLY A 21 0.53 2.43 -7.85
N MET A 22 0.53 2.08 -6.56
CA MET A 22 0.10 0.77 -6.07
C MET A 22 -1.42 0.71 -5.93
N SER A 23 -2.05 -0.39 -6.34
CA SER A 23 -3.46 -0.66 -6.05
C SER A 23 -3.62 -1.94 -5.23
N LEU A 24 -4.53 -1.94 -4.25
CA LEU A 24 -4.84 -3.09 -3.42
C LEU A 24 -6.32 -3.10 -3.03
N GLU A 25 -6.84 -4.29 -2.78
CA GLU A 25 -8.19 -4.52 -2.28
C GLU A 25 -8.12 -5.57 -1.17
N VAL A 26 -8.77 -5.29 -0.04
CA VAL A 26 -8.84 -6.22 1.11
C VAL A 26 -10.29 -6.37 1.51
N SER A 27 -10.77 -7.60 1.52
CA SER A 27 -12.14 -7.92 1.91
C SER A 27 -12.29 -8.03 3.42
N SER A 28 -13.49 -7.76 3.95
CA SER A 28 -13.78 -7.96 5.37
C SER A 28 -13.47 -9.40 5.82
N GLY A 29 -12.63 -9.53 6.85
CA GLY A 29 -12.20 -10.84 7.40
C GLY A 29 -10.91 -11.38 6.77
N GLU A 30 -10.37 -10.73 5.74
CA GLU A 30 -9.10 -11.11 5.13
C GLU A 30 -7.91 -10.59 5.97
N VAL A 31 -6.88 -11.42 6.12
CA VAL A 31 -5.65 -11.07 6.82
C VAL A 31 -4.52 -10.96 5.80
N VAL A 32 -3.95 -9.76 5.67
CA VAL A 32 -2.87 -9.47 4.73
C VAL A 32 -1.60 -9.02 5.45
N GLY A 33 -0.45 -9.46 4.98
CA GLY A 33 0.87 -9.00 5.43
C GLY A 33 1.59 -8.25 4.33
N LEU A 34 2.15 -7.08 4.64
CA LEU A 34 3.05 -6.36 3.74
C LEU A 34 4.50 -6.80 4.04
N LEU A 35 5.15 -7.43 3.06
CA LEU A 35 6.54 -7.90 3.18
C LEU A 35 7.48 -7.12 2.25
N GLY A 36 8.73 -6.95 2.69
CA GLY A 36 9.77 -6.26 1.93
C GLY A 36 10.83 -5.62 2.83
N PRO A 37 11.99 -5.20 2.28
CA PRO A 37 13.07 -4.57 3.05
C PRO A 37 12.65 -3.22 3.67
N ASN A 38 13.49 -2.69 4.57
CA ASN A 38 13.29 -1.35 5.13
C ASN A 38 13.29 -0.29 4.02
N GLY A 39 12.35 0.65 4.09
CA GLY A 39 12.17 1.69 3.07
C GLY A 39 11.30 1.29 1.87
N ALA A 40 10.75 0.07 1.82
CA ALA A 40 9.89 -0.38 0.71
C ALA A 40 8.47 0.23 0.66
N GLY A 41 8.14 1.21 1.52
CA GLY A 41 6.82 1.87 1.52
C GLY A 41 5.71 1.10 2.23
N LYS A 42 6.05 0.21 3.18
CA LYS A 42 5.09 -0.59 3.97
C LYS A 42 4.43 0.18 5.13
N THR A 43 4.98 1.34 5.48
CA THR A 43 4.57 2.23 6.58
C THR A 43 4.65 3.65 6.07
#